data_AF-A0A0A7RBR7-F1
#
_entry.id   AF-A0A0A7RBR7-F1
#
_cell.length_a   1.000
_cell.length_b   1.000
_cell.length_c   1.000
_cell.angle_alpha   90.00
_cell.angle_beta   90.00
_cell.angle_gamma   90.00
#
_symmetry.space_group_name_H-M   'P 1'
#
loop_
_entity.id
_entity.type
_entity.pdbx_description
1 polymer ?
#
loop_
_entity_poly.entity_id
_entity_poly.type
_entity_poly.pdbx_seq_one_letter_code
_entity_poly.pdbx_strand_id
1 'polypeptide(L)' 'RVHGFYPKEIDAKWVKDGEVWQEGTSQGLVAPNSDGTYYVLLSVTIDPQERERYQCHVEH' A
#
# COMPACT_ATOMS: atom_id res chain seq x y z
N ARG A 1 -1.92 1.10 -5.24
CA ARG A 1 -0.63 1.02 -5.97
C ARG A 1 0.11 2.32 -5.73
N VAL A 2 1.37 2.26 -5.31
CA VAL A 2 2.26 3.42 -5.19
C VAL A 2 3.33 3.29 -6.26
N HIS A 3 3.70 4.40 -6.91
CA HIS A 3 4.57 4.40 -8.09
C HIS A 3 5.42 5.66 -8.13
N GLY A 4 6.63 5.57 -8.69
CA GLY A 4 7.47 6.73 -8.96
C GLY A 4 8.26 7.21 -7.74
N PHE A 5 8.42 6.36 -6.71
CA PHE A 5 9.11 6.74 -5.48
C PHE A 5 10.61 6.39 -5.55
N TYR A 6 11.42 7.20 -4.86
CA TYR A 6 12.86 7.04 -4.71
C TYR A 6 13.29 7.76 -3.41
N PRO A 7 14.18 7.21 -2.56
CA PRO A 7 14.91 5.94 -2.69
C PRO A 7 13.99 4.71 -2.51
N LYS A 8 14.54 3.50 -2.34
CA LYS A 8 13.74 2.25 -2.35
C LYS A 8 12.88 2.11 -1.08
N GLU A 9 13.33 2.69 0.02
CA GLU A 9 12.71 2.61 1.33
C GLU A 9 11.33 3.26 1.31
N ILE A 10 10.30 2.51 1.71
CA ILE A 10 8.91 2.96 1.79
C ILE A 10 8.19 2.14 2.87
N ASP A 11 7.33 2.79 3.66
CA ASP A 11 6.36 2.11 4.53
C ASP A 11 4.96 2.35 3.96
N ALA A 12 4.28 1.27 3.57
CA ALA A 12 2.93 1.35 3.03
C ALA A 12 2.07 0.31 3.76
N LYS A 13 0.94 0.76 4.30
CA LYS A 13 0.05 -0.06 5.13
C LYS A 13 -1.41 0.25 4.87
N TRP A 14 -2.27 -0.71 5.14
CA TRP A 14 -3.70 -0.48 5.20
C TRP A 14 -4.08 -0.03 6.61
N VAL A 15 -5.00 0.91 6.68
CA VAL A 15 -5.56 1.45 7.91
C VAL A 15 -7.08 1.30 7.82
N LYS A 16 -7.71 0.79 8.87
CA LYS A 16 -9.17 0.71 9.02
C LYS A 16 -9.57 1.54 10.23
N ASP A 17 -10.46 2.52 10.04
CA ASP A 17 -10.97 3.38 11.12
C ASP A 17 -9.87 4.03 11.99
N GLY A 18 -8.71 4.31 11.40
CA GLY A 18 -7.55 4.92 12.07
C GLY A 18 -6.53 3.94 12.66
N GLU A 19 -6.79 2.63 12.63
CA GLU A 19 -5.87 1.60 13.14
C GLU A 19 -5.23 0.79 12.01
N VAL A 20 -3.99 0.34 12.22
CA VAL A 20 -3.27 -0.49 11.23
C VAL A 20 -4.00 -1.82 11.04
N TRP A 21 -4.37 -2.09 9.79
CA TRP A 21 -5.09 -3.29 9.40
C TRP A 21 -4.16 -4.28 8.72
N GLN A 22 -4.10 -5.52 9.20
CA GLN A 22 -3.25 -6.57 8.64
C GLN A 22 -4.03 -7.73 7.99
N GLU A 23 -5.25 -8.01 8.45
CA GLU A 23 -6.01 -9.17 7.97
C GLU A 23 -6.42 -9.01 6.49
N GLY A 24 -6.22 -10.07 5.70
CA GLY A 24 -6.57 -10.04 4.28
C GLY A 24 -5.76 -9.05 3.44
N THR A 25 -4.70 -8.46 4.00
CA THR A 25 -3.78 -7.59 3.26
C THR A 25 -2.71 -8.41 2.55
N SER A 26 -2.28 -7.92 1.40
CA SER A 26 -1.12 -8.43 0.69
C SER A 26 -0.29 -7.27 0.17
N GLN A 27 1.02 -7.33 0.44
CA GLN A 27 2.00 -6.42 -0.12
C GLN A 27 2.84 -7.19 -1.14
N GLY A 28 2.78 -6.75 -2.39
CA GLY A 28 3.67 -7.21 -3.44
C GLY A 28 5.10 -6.72 -3.23
N LEU A 29 6.03 -7.30 -3.97
CA LEU A 29 7.43 -6.89 -3.94
C LEU A 29 7.59 -5.45 -4.43
N VAL A 30 8.48 -4.70 -3.78
CA VAL A 30 8.98 -3.42 -4.31
C VAL A 30 9.84 -3.72 -5.54
N ALA A 31 9.41 -3.23 -6.69
CA ALA A 31 10.04 -3.51 -7.98
C ALA A 31 10.53 -2.21 -8.64
N PRO A 32 11.65 -2.25 -9.38
CA PRO A 32 12.18 -1.09 -10.07
C PRO A 32 11.38 -0.76 -11.34
N ASN A 33 11.32 0.52 -11.67
CA ASN A 33 10.87 1.06 -12.94
C ASN A 33 12.07 1.31 -13.88
N SER A 34 11.80 1.44 -15.19
CA SER A 34 12.83 1.73 -16.19
C SER A 34 13.42 3.14 -16.08
N ASP A 35 12.73 4.06 -15.39
CA ASP A 35 13.16 5.45 -15.16
C ASP A 35 14.04 5.62 -13.91
N GLY A 36 14.37 4.52 -13.21
CA GLY A 36 15.18 4.55 -11.99
C GLY A 36 14.40 4.74 -10.70
N THR A 37 13.08 4.88 -10.76
CA THR A 37 12.19 4.90 -9.58
C THR A 37 11.70 3.49 -9.22
N TYR A 38 10.88 3.38 -8.18
CA TYR A 38 10.27 2.12 -7.73
C TYR A 38 8.74 2.18 -7.74
N TYR A 39 8.12 1.01 -7.72
CA TYR A 39 6.69 0.85 -7.45
C TYR A 39 6.44 -0.29 -6.46
N VAL A 40 5.30 -0.22 -5.76
CA VAL A 40 4.80 -1.28 -4.88
C VAL A 40 3.29 -1.45 -5.05
N LEU A 41 2.85 -2.70 -5.00
CA LEU A 41 1.44 -3.07 -5.01
C LEU A 41 1.01 -3.44 -3.60
N LEU A 42 -0.06 -2.84 -3.12
CA LEU A 42 -0.75 -3.21 -1.89
C LEU A 42 -2.20 -3.51 -2.24
N SER A 43 -2.72 -4.59 -1.69
CA SER A 43 -4.12 -5.01 -1.81
C SER A 43 -4.66 -5.42 -0.45
N VAL A 44 -5.98 -5.35 -0.30
CA VAL A 44 -6.71 -5.82 0.87
C VAL A 44 -8.03 -6.42 0.40
N THR A 45 -8.41 -7.55 0.98
CA THR A 45 -9.75 -8.14 0.79
C THR A 45 -10.69 -7.57 1.84
N ILE A 46 -11.78 -6.95 1.41
CA ILE A 46 -12.73 -6.25 2.28
C ILE A 46 -14.18 -6.58 1.90
N ASP A 47 -15.09 -6.36 2.83
CA ASP A 47 -16.51 -6.20 2.49
C ASP A 47 -16.69 -4.88 1.71
N PRO A 48 -17.29 -4.91 0.50
CA PRO A 48 -17.56 -3.71 -0.27
C PRO A 48 -18.35 -2.62 0.49
N GLN A 49 -19.20 -2.99 1.46
CA GLN A 49 -19.97 -2.06 2.28
C GLN A 49 -19.09 -1.26 3.25
N GLU A 50 -17.92 -1.78 3.60
CA GLU A 50 -16.99 -1.12 4.52
C GLU A 50 -15.89 -0.33 3.82
N ARG A 51 -15.91 -0.24 2.48
CA ARG A 51 -14.81 0.34 1.68
C ARG A 51 -14.30 1.70 2.18
N GLU A 52 -15.21 2.57 2.62
CA GLU A 52 -14.87 3.92 3.08
C GLU A 52 -14.08 3.94 4.40
N ARG A 53 -14.12 2.86 5.17
CA ARG A 53 -13.36 2.69 6.41
C ARG A 53 -11.88 2.40 6.16
N TYR A 54 -11.54 1.90 4.97
CA TYR A 54 -10.18 1.50 4.63
C TYR A 54 -9.44 2.60 3.87
N GLN A 55 -8.23 2.89 4.33
CA GLN A 55 -7.33 3.86 3.71
C GLN A 55 -5.95 3.22 3.54
N CYS A 56 -5.27 3.58 2.46
CA CYS A 56 -3.86 3.22 2.30
C CYS A 56 -3.02 4.38 2.81
N HIS A 57 -2.20 4.11 3.83
CA HIS A 57 -1.25 5.06 4.38
C HIS A 57 0.13 4.77 3.83
N VAL A 58 0.83 5.81 3.40
CA VAL A 58 2.14 5.72 2.75
C VAL A 58 3.07 6.74 3.38
N GLU A 59 4.22 6.28 3.86
CA GLU A 59 5.32 7.08 4.36
C GLU A 59 6.56 6.81 3.48
N HIS A 60 7.10 7.88 2.90
CA HIS A 60 8.21 7.86 1.94
C HIS A 60 9.13 9.05 2.15
#